data_AF-A0A239IP42-F1
#
_entry.id   AF-A0A239IP42-F1
#
_cell.length_a   1.000
_cell.length_b   1.000
_cell.length_c   1.000
_cell.angle_alpha   90.00
_cell.angle_beta   90.00
_cell.angle_gamma   90.00
#
_symmetry.space_group_name_H-M   'P 1'
#
loop_
_entity.id
_entity.type
_entity.pdbx_description
1 polymer ?
#
loop_
_entity_poly.entity_id
_entity_poly.type
_entity_poly.pdbx_seq_one_letter_code
_entity_poly.pdbx_strand_id
1 'polypeptide(L)'
;MEKNLLKQLAAGVLLSVACAVSPAGAAFGETCTPQSQMQPGDRNDLVTSSTMLAKAIQNDDQASVKSTTIAEYATNFGQLGDAIGRIAPKLKGGALTVEQVYLLDASLLKKNPDGSSPDAQFFCSLNRTTAEADFNIPGLPPGRYAFSMVNIATPAPYRLSLLLRQDGGKWLMAGFYPKATTAAGHDGLWFWKEARTYTAQKHPWDAWLYYQQARALLEPAGFVDSTHLEKLKTELASAAPPAVADGVGQDNPLVVKGADGVEYRFTGIFADNSLDARNLDVALHMKVDPLSDAAAARKRNLAAMTAVLAAYPELKTAFHGLWIFAEADGQNPYATELSMAEIP
;
A
#
# COMPACT_ATOMS: atom_id res chain seq x y z
N MET A 1 11.20 -56.63 55.96
CA MET A 1 12.46 -57.28 56.37
C MET A 1 13.11 -57.82 55.13
N GLU A 2 13.84 -56.97 54.42
CA GLU A 2 15.31 -56.87 54.51
C GLU A 2 16.04 -58.10 53.94
N LYS A 3 16.62 -57.83 52.76
CA LYS A 3 17.98 -58.17 52.32
C LYS A 3 18.24 -59.49 51.59
N ASN A 4 18.97 -59.27 50.48
CA ASN A 4 20.08 -60.06 49.97
C ASN A 4 19.73 -61.30 49.13
N LEU A 5 20.42 -61.66 48.05
CA LEU A 5 21.52 -61.07 47.29
C LEU A 5 21.74 -62.02 46.08
N LEU A 6 22.02 -61.47 44.90
CA LEU A 6 22.83 -62.06 43.80
C LEU A 6 22.40 -63.37 43.08
N LYS A 7 22.29 -63.19 41.74
CA LYS A 7 22.88 -64.01 40.65
C LYS A 7 22.22 -65.35 40.28
N GLN A 8 21.50 -65.39 39.14
CA GLN A 8 22.08 -65.79 37.84
C GLN A 8 21.03 -65.83 36.70
N LEU A 9 21.46 -65.30 35.54
CA LEU A 9 21.20 -65.76 34.17
C LEU A 9 19.76 -65.96 33.69
N ALA A 10 19.31 -65.12 32.74
CA ALA A 10 19.16 -65.52 31.34
C ALA A 10 18.52 -64.41 30.48
N ALA A 11 19.17 -64.18 29.34
CA ALA A 11 18.68 -63.65 28.06
C ALA A 11 17.26 -63.06 28.00
N GLY A 12 17.19 -61.78 27.64
CA GLY A 12 15.94 -61.14 27.23
C GLY A 12 16.22 -59.92 26.36
N VAL A 13 16.08 -60.11 25.05
CA VAL A 13 16.12 -59.14 23.94
C VAL A 13 15.61 -57.75 24.35
N LEU A 14 16.44 -56.72 24.19
CA LEU A 14 16.02 -55.31 24.26
C LEU A 14 16.17 -54.68 22.87
N LEU A 15 15.00 -54.40 22.30
CA LEU A 15 14.76 -53.72 21.05
C LEU A 15 15.17 -52.25 21.20
N SER A 16 16.30 -51.86 20.60
CA SER A 16 16.75 -50.47 20.56
C SER A 16 15.90 -49.68 19.55
N VAL A 17 14.83 -49.04 20.02
CA VAL A 17 14.12 -48.00 19.26
C VAL A 17 15.02 -46.77 19.20
N ALA A 18 15.76 -46.62 18.12
CA ALA A 18 16.42 -45.37 17.79
C ALA A 18 15.35 -44.36 17.35
N CYS A 19 14.88 -43.53 18.28
CA CYS A 19 14.16 -42.31 17.95
C CYS A 19 15.13 -41.38 17.22
N ALA A 20 15.14 -41.44 15.89
CA ALA A 20 15.70 -40.40 15.05
C ALA A 20 14.86 -39.14 15.26
N VAL A 21 15.32 -38.25 16.14
CA VAL A 21 14.83 -36.88 16.21
C VAL A 21 15.38 -36.17 14.98
N SER A 22 14.62 -36.22 13.88
CA SER A 22 14.86 -35.36 12.74
C SER A 22 14.56 -33.92 13.16
N PRO A 23 15.52 -32.97 13.07
CA PRO A 23 15.17 -31.57 13.20
C PRO A 23 14.31 -31.22 11.99
N ALA A 24 13.04 -30.90 12.24
CA ALA A 24 12.20 -30.20 11.29
C ALA A 24 12.80 -28.81 11.10
N GLY A 25 13.83 -28.71 10.25
CA GLY A 25 14.25 -27.43 9.71
C GLY A 25 13.05 -26.88 8.93
N ALA A 26 12.50 -25.77 9.40
CA ALA A 26 11.62 -24.96 8.59
C ALA A 26 12.40 -24.59 7.32
N ALA A 27 12.12 -25.31 6.23
CA ALA A 27 12.69 -25.00 4.92
C ALA A 27 11.90 -23.80 4.41
N PHE A 28 12.28 -22.60 4.83
CA PHE A 28 11.77 -21.37 4.22
C PHE A 28 12.25 -21.37 2.76
N GLY A 29 11.31 -21.45 1.82
CA GLY A 29 11.60 -21.40 0.39
C GLY A 29 11.92 -19.98 -0.10
N GLU A 30 11.74 -19.02 0.80
CA GLU A 30 11.90 -17.60 0.61
C GLU A 30 13.00 -17.05 1.51
N THR A 31 13.88 -16.20 0.95
CA THR A 31 14.85 -15.46 1.74
C THR A 31 14.81 -13.99 1.38
N CYS A 32 14.97 -13.13 2.39
CA CYS A 32 15.15 -11.70 2.16
C CYS A 32 16.54 -11.24 2.57
N THR A 33 17.20 -10.47 1.70
CA THR A 33 18.43 -9.76 2.03
C THR A 33 18.21 -8.25 1.93
N PRO A 34 18.26 -7.49 3.05
CA PRO A 34 18.18 -6.03 3.00
C PRO A 34 19.48 -5.42 2.44
N GLN A 35 19.41 -4.18 1.94
CA GLN A 35 20.54 -3.46 1.32
C GLN A 35 21.84 -3.50 2.14
N SER A 36 21.76 -3.43 3.49
CA SER A 36 22.93 -3.42 4.37
C SER A 36 23.66 -4.77 4.45
N GLN A 37 23.01 -5.86 4.05
CA GLN A 37 23.53 -7.23 4.08
C GLN A 37 23.84 -7.78 2.68
N MET A 38 23.48 -7.04 1.62
CA MET A 38 23.78 -7.43 0.25
C MET A 38 25.26 -7.39 -0.06
N GLN A 39 25.71 -8.30 -0.93
CA GLN A 39 27.03 -8.19 -1.54
C GLN A 39 27.12 -6.90 -2.38
N PRO A 40 28.29 -6.22 -2.41
CA PRO A 40 28.45 -4.98 -3.16
C PRO A 40 28.07 -5.10 -4.64
N GLY A 41 28.36 -6.23 -5.28
CA GLY A 41 27.98 -6.50 -6.68
C GLY A 41 26.46 -6.49 -6.88
N ASP A 42 25.75 -7.36 -6.16
CA ASP A 42 24.28 -7.43 -6.23
C ASP A 42 23.62 -6.06 -5.97
N ARG A 43 24.12 -5.35 -4.95
CA ARG A 43 23.61 -4.02 -4.60
C ARG A 43 23.83 -3.01 -5.73
N ASN A 44 25.03 -2.96 -6.29
CA ASN A 44 25.36 -2.01 -7.35
C ASN A 44 24.57 -2.29 -8.63
N ASP A 45 24.38 -3.57 -8.98
CA ASP A 45 23.59 -3.98 -10.14
C ASP A 45 22.12 -3.58 -9.99
N LEU A 46 21.55 -3.80 -8.81
CA LEU A 46 20.17 -3.39 -8.48
C LEU A 46 20.00 -1.88 -8.52
N VAL A 47 20.90 -1.12 -7.87
CA VAL A 47 20.86 0.35 -7.88
C VAL A 47 20.96 0.89 -9.30
N THR A 48 21.86 0.33 -10.11
CA THR A 48 22.06 0.73 -11.52
C THR A 48 20.81 0.45 -12.35
N SER A 49 20.27 -0.77 -12.27
CA SER A 49 19.07 -1.18 -13.01
C SER A 49 17.86 -0.33 -12.63
N SER A 50 17.65 -0.10 -11.33
CA SER A 50 16.56 0.74 -10.81
C SER A 50 16.68 2.19 -11.26
N THR A 51 17.90 2.74 -11.25
CA THR A 51 18.17 4.11 -11.72
C THR A 51 17.91 4.24 -13.22
N MET A 52 18.38 3.29 -14.03
CA MET A 52 18.14 3.29 -15.49
C MET A 52 16.65 3.22 -15.81
N LEU A 53 15.92 2.31 -15.16
CA LEU A 53 14.49 2.16 -15.35
C LEU A 53 13.72 3.42 -14.91
N ALA A 54 14.03 3.96 -13.73
CA ALA A 54 13.43 5.20 -13.25
C ALA A 54 13.74 6.40 -14.16
N LYS A 55 14.93 6.45 -14.77
CA LYS A 55 15.30 7.47 -15.76
C LYS A 55 14.50 7.33 -17.05
N ALA A 56 14.30 6.11 -17.53
CA ALA A 56 13.46 5.85 -18.71
C ALA A 56 12.01 6.26 -18.45
N ILE A 57 11.46 5.93 -17.27
CA ILE A 57 10.12 6.37 -16.84
C ILE A 57 10.04 7.91 -16.77
N GLN A 58 11.02 8.57 -16.13
CA GLN A 58 11.07 10.04 -16.05
C GLN A 58 11.08 10.72 -17.42
N ASN A 59 11.71 10.08 -18.42
CA ASN A 59 11.84 10.60 -19.77
C ASN A 59 10.68 10.19 -20.71
N ASP A 60 9.67 9.45 -20.21
CA ASP A 60 8.61 8.83 -21.03
C ASP A 60 9.17 7.95 -22.17
N ASP A 61 10.32 7.31 -21.94
CA ASP A 61 10.94 6.38 -22.89
C ASP A 61 10.30 4.99 -22.76
N GLN A 62 9.07 4.89 -23.28
CA GLN A 62 8.26 3.67 -23.21
C GLN A 62 8.91 2.49 -23.93
N ALA A 63 9.72 2.72 -24.96
CA ALA A 63 10.42 1.65 -25.67
C ALA A 63 11.49 1.01 -24.77
N SER A 64 12.30 1.83 -24.09
CA SER A 64 13.29 1.35 -23.12
C SER A 64 12.62 0.65 -21.94
N VAL A 65 11.55 1.23 -21.38
CA VAL A 65 10.81 0.60 -20.27
C VAL A 65 10.23 -0.75 -20.70
N LYS A 66 9.60 -0.83 -21.88
CA LYS A 66 9.07 -2.09 -22.42
C LYS A 66 10.16 -3.15 -22.61
N SER A 67 11.33 -2.77 -23.11
CA SER A 67 12.46 -3.70 -23.31
C SER A 67 13.08 -4.21 -22.00
N THR A 68 12.83 -3.51 -20.90
CA THR A 68 13.32 -3.83 -19.55
C THR A 68 12.20 -4.29 -18.62
N THR A 69 11.06 -4.71 -19.18
CA THR A 69 9.92 -5.28 -18.46
C THR A 69 9.84 -6.78 -18.73
N ILE A 70 9.38 -7.57 -17.76
CA ILE A 70 9.18 -9.02 -17.94
C ILE A 70 8.24 -9.32 -19.12
N ALA A 71 8.45 -10.45 -19.79
CA ALA A 71 7.73 -10.79 -21.03
C ALA A 71 6.20 -10.80 -20.87
N GLU A 72 5.73 -11.23 -19.69
CA GLU A 72 4.33 -11.31 -19.31
C GLU A 72 3.64 -9.94 -19.38
N TYR A 73 4.34 -8.88 -18.99
CA TYR A 73 3.81 -7.51 -19.02
C TYR A 73 4.19 -6.76 -20.29
N ALA A 74 5.33 -7.06 -20.89
CA ALA A 74 5.74 -6.47 -22.17
C ALA A 74 4.76 -6.80 -23.31
N THR A 75 4.10 -7.96 -23.26
CA THR A 75 3.08 -8.35 -24.25
C THR A 75 1.83 -7.48 -24.18
N ASN A 76 1.45 -7.02 -22.98
CA ASN A 76 0.28 -6.17 -22.74
C ASN A 76 0.67 -4.77 -22.24
N PHE A 77 1.74 -4.21 -22.82
CA PHE A 77 2.38 -3.00 -22.31
C PHE A 77 1.50 -1.74 -22.37
N GLY A 78 0.40 -1.72 -23.13
CA GLY A 78 -0.43 -0.52 -23.33
C GLY A 78 -0.86 0.16 -22.02
N GLN A 79 -1.42 -0.58 -21.07
CA GLN A 79 -1.88 -0.01 -19.79
C GLN A 79 -0.73 0.53 -18.94
N LEU A 80 0.41 -0.16 -18.97
CA LEU A 80 1.62 0.26 -18.28
C LEU A 80 2.23 1.51 -18.94
N GLY A 81 2.26 1.56 -20.28
CA GLY A 81 2.67 2.72 -21.06
C GLY A 81 1.81 3.94 -20.77
N ASP A 82 0.49 3.78 -20.70
CA ASP A 82 -0.43 4.87 -20.33
C ASP A 82 -0.17 5.36 -18.89
N ALA A 83 0.10 4.46 -17.95
CA ALA A 83 0.46 4.84 -16.58
C ALA A 83 1.79 5.62 -16.54
N ILE A 84 2.79 5.18 -17.30
CA ILE A 84 4.08 5.88 -17.44
C ILE A 84 3.87 7.28 -18.04
N GLY A 85 3.11 7.40 -19.13
CA GLY A 85 2.83 8.68 -19.78
C GLY A 85 2.09 9.67 -18.87
N ARG A 86 1.21 9.20 -17.98
CA ARG A 86 0.55 10.05 -16.97
C ARG A 86 1.49 10.51 -15.85
N ILE A 87 2.48 9.71 -15.49
CA ILE A 87 3.39 9.97 -14.37
C ILE A 87 4.63 10.74 -14.79
N ALA A 88 5.21 10.46 -15.97
CA ALA A 88 6.46 11.07 -16.44
C ALA A 88 6.48 12.61 -16.36
N PRO A 89 5.40 13.35 -16.72
CA PRO A 89 5.37 14.81 -16.56
C PRO A 89 5.58 15.27 -15.12
N LYS A 90 5.12 14.50 -14.12
CA LYS A 90 5.25 14.81 -12.70
C LYS A 90 6.66 14.57 -12.16
N LEU A 91 7.47 13.77 -12.87
CA LEU A 91 8.83 13.41 -12.49
C LEU A 91 9.88 14.33 -13.14
N LYS A 92 9.49 15.14 -14.13
CA LYS A 92 10.39 15.86 -15.01
C LYS A 92 11.32 16.80 -14.24
N GLY A 93 12.61 16.74 -14.54
CA GLY A 93 13.64 17.58 -13.93
C GLY A 93 14.02 17.19 -12.49
N GLY A 94 13.37 16.20 -11.89
CA GLY A 94 13.69 15.77 -10.53
C GLY A 94 14.97 14.94 -10.43
N ALA A 95 15.70 15.11 -9.33
CA ALA A 95 16.88 14.31 -9.04
C ALA A 95 16.47 12.91 -8.55
N LEU A 96 17.08 11.87 -9.13
CA LEU A 96 16.81 10.46 -8.82
C LEU A 96 17.75 9.96 -7.72
N THR A 97 17.19 9.37 -6.67
CA THR A 97 17.94 8.73 -5.59
C THR A 97 17.32 7.36 -5.29
N VAL A 98 18.11 6.28 -5.38
CA VAL A 98 17.69 4.97 -4.88
C VAL A 98 17.83 4.98 -3.36
N GLU A 99 16.71 4.97 -2.64
CA GLU A 99 16.68 5.07 -1.18
C GLU A 99 17.02 3.74 -0.53
N GLN A 100 16.45 2.66 -1.05
CA GLN A 100 16.55 1.33 -0.48
C GLN A 100 16.30 0.26 -1.54
N VAL A 101 17.05 -0.83 -1.46
CA VAL A 101 16.81 -2.07 -2.21
C VAL A 101 16.69 -3.27 -1.29
N TYR A 102 15.87 -4.25 -1.69
CA TYR A 102 15.71 -5.55 -1.05
C TYR A 102 15.86 -6.63 -2.10
N LEU A 103 16.57 -7.71 -1.76
CA LEU A 103 16.67 -8.91 -2.58
C LEU A 103 15.71 -9.93 -1.98
N LEU A 104 14.80 -10.43 -2.81
CA LEU A 104 13.71 -11.33 -2.45
C LEU A 104 13.91 -12.62 -3.25
N ASP A 105 14.51 -13.64 -2.65
CA ASP A 105 14.77 -14.90 -3.34
C ASP A 105 13.68 -15.92 -3.02
N ALA A 106 12.87 -16.23 -4.02
CA ALA A 106 11.81 -17.23 -4.01
C ALA A 106 12.13 -18.42 -4.92
N SER A 107 13.41 -18.64 -5.26
CA SER A 107 13.81 -19.67 -6.22
C SER A 107 13.50 -21.09 -5.73
N LEU A 108 13.36 -21.27 -4.42
CA LEU A 108 13.01 -22.56 -3.80
C LEU A 108 11.51 -22.74 -3.57
N LEU A 109 10.67 -21.74 -3.93
CA LEU A 109 9.23 -21.90 -3.91
C LEU A 109 8.80 -23.03 -4.83
N LYS A 110 7.88 -23.85 -4.32
CA LYS A 110 7.25 -24.92 -5.10
C LYS A 110 5.90 -24.43 -5.57
N LYS A 111 5.59 -24.69 -6.84
CA LYS A 111 4.24 -24.50 -7.35
C LYS A 111 3.25 -25.35 -6.55
N ASN A 112 2.03 -24.85 -6.43
CA ASN A 112 0.91 -25.60 -5.87
C ASN A 112 0.63 -26.87 -6.72
N PRO A 113 -0.06 -27.88 -6.16
CA PRO A 113 -0.39 -29.11 -6.89
C PRO A 113 -1.15 -28.90 -8.21
N ASP A 114 -1.90 -27.81 -8.31
CA ASP A 114 -2.66 -27.40 -9.51
C ASP A 114 -1.79 -26.64 -10.55
N GLY A 115 -0.50 -26.45 -10.28
CA GLY A 115 0.44 -25.73 -11.14
C GLY A 115 0.44 -24.20 -10.98
N SER A 116 -0.40 -23.65 -10.09
CA SER A 116 -0.38 -22.24 -9.73
C SER A 116 0.83 -21.89 -8.85
N SER A 117 1.19 -20.61 -8.82
CA SER A 117 2.22 -20.10 -7.92
C SER A 117 1.65 -19.92 -6.51
N PRO A 118 2.39 -20.27 -5.45
CA PRO A 118 1.96 -19.98 -4.08
C PRO A 118 2.12 -18.48 -3.77
N ASP A 119 1.57 -18.06 -2.63
CA ASP A 119 1.89 -16.76 -2.03
C ASP A 119 3.31 -16.81 -1.47
N ALA A 120 4.06 -15.71 -1.62
CA ALA A 120 5.41 -15.59 -1.11
C ALA A 120 5.46 -14.58 0.04
N GLN A 121 6.11 -14.97 1.15
CA GLN A 121 6.34 -14.11 2.30
C GLN A 121 7.83 -13.93 2.52
N PHE A 122 8.30 -12.68 2.53
CA PHE A 122 9.70 -12.36 2.76
C PHE A 122 9.82 -11.48 4.00
N PHE A 123 10.63 -11.93 4.97
CA PHE A 123 10.87 -11.20 6.22
C PHE A 123 12.29 -10.66 6.25
N CYS A 124 12.44 -9.34 6.21
CA CYS A 124 13.74 -8.68 6.11
C CYS A 124 14.12 -8.02 7.45
N SER A 125 14.90 -8.72 8.27
CA SER A 125 15.41 -8.14 9.52
C SER A 125 16.38 -6.98 9.25
N LEU A 126 16.05 -5.79 9.75
CA LEU A 126 16.93 -4.63 9.63
C LEU A 126 17.94 -4.65 10.78
N ASN A 127 19.22 -4.87 10.45
CA ASN A 127 20.36 -4.77 11.38
C ASN A 127 20.21 -5.61 12.68
N ARG A 128 19.59 -6.79 12.62
CA ARG A 128 19.30 -7.64 13.80
C ARG A 128 18.46 -6.95 14.88
N THR A 129 17.72 -5.91 14.51
CA THR A 129 16.72 -5.29 15.38
C THR A 129 15.37 -5.96 15.18
N THR A 130 14.40 -5.64 16.03
CA THR A 130 13.00 -6.03 15.84
C THR A 130 12.32 -5.25 14.71
N ALA A 131 12.99 -4.26 14.09
CA ALA A 131 12.46 -3.57 12.94
C ALA A 131 12.67 -4.43 11.69
N GLU A 132 11.55 -4.72 11.02
CA GLU A 132 11.49 -5.59 9.86
C GLU A 132 10.78 -4.85 8.73
N ALA A 133 11.16 -5.20 7.50
CA ALA A 133 10.39 -4.88 6.31
C ALA A 133 9.93 -6.21 5.74
N ASP A 134 8.63 -6.33 5.49
CA ASP A 134 8.04 -7.59 5.07
C ASP A 134 7.38 -7.44 3.71
N PHE A 135 7.36 -8.51 2.93
CA PHE A 135 6.76 -8.52 1.61
C PHE A 135 5.83 -9.72 1.50
N ASN A 136 4.54 -9.45 1.27
CA ASN A 136 3.51 -10.47 1.11
C ASN A 136 2.96 -10.41 -0.31
N ILE A 137 3.54 -11.19 -1.22
CA ILE A 137 3.25 -11.12 -2.66
C ILE A 137 2.44 -12.34 -3.08
N PRO A 138 1.14 -12.18 -3.39
CA PRO A 138 0.29 -13.31 -3.79
C PRO A 138 0.68 -13.88 -5.15
N GLY A 139 0.61 -15.20 -5.29
CA GLY A 139 0.81 -15.89 -6.57
C GLY A 139 2.17 -15.63 -7.24
N LEU A 140 3.25 -15.45 -6.48
CA LEU A 140 4.58 -15.12 -7.01
C LEU A 140 5.27 -16.37 -7.58
N PRO A 141 5.60 -16.42 -8.89
CA PRO A 141 6.32 -17.56 -9.46
C PRO A 141 7.70 -17.75 -8.82
N PRO A 142 8.23 -18.99 -8.75
CA PRO A 142 9.58 -19.23 -8.27
C PRO A 142 10.61 -18.44 -9.07
N GLY A 143 11.54 -17.78 -8.39
CA GLY A 143 12.59 -16.98 -9.01
C GLY A 143 13.22 -16.00 -8.06
N ARG A 144 14.18 -15.23 -8.58
CA ARG A 144 14.90 -14.20 -7.84
C ARG A 144 14.32 -12.83 -8.18
N TYR A 145 13.87 -12.11 -7.15
CA TYR A 145 13.22 -10.83 -7.25
C TYR A 145 13.98 -9.77 -6.45
N ALA A 146 13.65 -8.51 -6.69
CA ALA A 146 14.09 -7.41 -5.87
C ALA A 146 13.00 -6.35 -5.76
N PHE A 147 13.00 -5.62 -4.65
CA PHE A 147 12.16 -4.45 -4.49
C PHE A 147 13.05 -3.22 -4.32
N SER A 148 12.83 -2.20 -5.15
CA SER A 148 13.59 -0.95 -5.10
C SER A 148 12.67 0.24 -4.89
N MET A 149 13.09 1.17 -4.05
CA MET A 149 12.44 2.46 -3.85
C MET A 149 13.33 3.57 -4.41
N VAL A 150 12.85 4.25 -5.45
CA VAL A 150 13.53 5.38 -6.08
C VAL A 150 12.76 6.65 -5.77
N ASN A 151 13.38 7.60 -5.09
CA ASN A 151 12.82 8.92 -4.83
C ASN A 151 13.23 9.91 -5.92
N ILE A 152 12.29 10.78 -6.28
CA ILE A 152 12.43 11.80 -7.31
C ILE A 152 12.10 13.15 -6.66
N ALA A 153 13.15 13.92 -6.43
CA ALA A 153 13.04 15.23 -5.81
C ALA A 153 12.50 16.26 -6.83
N THR A 154 11.21 16.55 -6.76
CA THR A 154 10.53 17.67 -7.43
C THR A 154 9.82 18.53 -6.37
N PRO A 155 9.22 19.68 -6.70
CA PRO A 155 8.40 20.43 -5.75
C PRO A 155 7.23 19.61 -5.16
N ALA A 156 6.74 18.60 -5.89
CA ALA A 156 5.77 17.62 -5.43
C ALA A 156 6.42 16.23 -5.54
N PRO A 157 7.26 15.83 -4.58
CA PRO A 157 8.15 14.68 -4.71
C PRO A 157 7.39 13.36 -4.93
N TYR A 158 8.04 12.46 -5.67
CA TYR A 158 7.48 11.15 -6.01
C TYR A 158 8.42 10.02 -5.59
N ARG A 159 7.83 8.88 -5.24
CA ARG A 159 8.54 7.61 -5.11
C ARG A 159 8.06 6.65 -6.19
N LEU A 160 9.02 6.04 -6.88
CA LEU A 160 8.79 4.86 -7.71
C LEU A 160 9.20 3.64 -6.92
N SER A 161 8.21 2.87 -6.49
CA SER A 161 8.42 1.54 -5.93
C SER A 161 8.33 0.52 -7.07
N LEU A 162 9.40 -0.23 -7.27
CA LEU A 162 9.55 -1.16 -8.39
C LEU A 162 9.78 -2.57 -7.84
N LEU A 163 8.97 -3.52 -8.31
CA LEU A 163 9.28 -4.94 -8.19
C LEU A 163 10.06 -5.35 -9.44
N LEU A 164 11.21 -5.97 -9.25
CA LEU A 164 12.11 -6.43 -10.31
C LEU A 164 12.22 -7.96 -10.24
N ARG A 165 12.32 -8.63 -11.38
CA ARG A 165 12.63 -10.07 -11.50
C ARG A 165 13.95 -10.24 -12.25
N GLN A 166 14.78 -11.19 -11.82
CA GLN A 166 16.02 -11.52 -12.51
C GLN A 166 15.76 -12.56 -13.61
N ASP A 167 15.85 -12.14 -14.87
CA ASP A 167 15.69 -13.00 -16.04
C ASP A 167 16.94 -12.89 -16.92
N GLY A 168 17.57 -14.02 -17.25
CA GLY A 168 18.76 -14.04 -18.11
C GLY A 168 19.91 -13.17 -17.61
N GLY A 169 20.06 -13.05 -16.28
CA GLY A 169 21.08 -12.22 -15.64
C GLY A 169 20.76 -10.72 -15.61
N LYS A 170 19.57 -10.29 -16.06
CA LYS A 170 19.12 -8.89 -16.06
C LYS A 170 17.98 -8.69 -15.07
N TRP A 171 17.94 -7.52 -14.43
CA TRP A 171 16.80 -7.10 -13.62
C TRP A 171 15.75 -6.45 -14.52
N LEU A 172 14.59 -7.08 -14.63
CA LEU A 172 13.46 -6.61 -15.43
C LEU A 172 12.31 -6.18 -14.52
N MET A 173 11.57 -5.15 -14.91
CA MET A 173 10.40 -4.67 -14.18
C MET A 173 9.29 -5.71 -14.19
N ALA A 174 8.86 -6.10 -12.99
CA ALA A 174 7.78 -7.03 -12.70
C ALA A 174 6.65 -6.37 -11.88
N GLY A 175 6.77 -5.09 -11.55
CA GLY A 175 5.72 -4.29 -10.90
C GLY A 175 6.12 -2.82 -10.79
N PHE A 176 5.14 -1.93 -10.91
CA PHE A 176 5.34 -0.48 -10.94
C PHE A 176 4.30 0.22 -10.06
N TYR A 177 4.78 0.88 -9.00
CA TYR A 177 3.95 1.52 -7.98
C TYR A 177 4.42 2.97 -7.76
N PRO A 178 4.04 3.90 -8.66
CA PRO A 178 4.36 5.32 -8.52
C PRO A 178 3.43 5.97 -7.50
N LYS A 179 3.97 6.81 -6.62
CA LYS A 179 3.15 7.62 -5.70
C LYS A 179 3.80 8.96 -5.37
N ALA A 180 2.98 9.96 -5.09
CA ALA A 180 3.43 11.17 -4.43
C ALA A 180 3.87 10.83 -2.99
N THR A 181 4.86 11.55 -2.47
CA THR A 181 5.32 11.39 -1.07
C THR A 181 4.87 12.53 -0.16
N THR A 182 4.18 13.52 -0.71
CA THR A 182 3.54 14.61 0.03
C THR A 182 2.11 14.86 -0.43
N ALA A 183 1.30 15.43 0.46
CA ALA A 183 -0.02 16.00 0.19
C ALA A 183 -0.17 17.30 0.97
N ALA A 184 -0.81 18.32 0.38
CA ALA A 184 -0.97 19.64 1.00
C ALA A 184 0.35 20.24 1.56
N GLY A 185 1.50 19.96 0.92
CA GLY A 185 2.82 20.41 1.37
C GLY A 185 3.45 19.61 2.52
N HIS A 186 2.81 18.53 2.98
CA HIS A 186 3.26 17.73 4.12
C HIS A 186 3.55 16.27 3.74
N ASP A 187 4.51 15.65 4.42
CA ASP A 187 4.81 14.22 4.25
C ASP A 187 3.93 13.34 5.15
N GLY A 188 4.00 12.03 4.93
CA GLY A 188 3.19 11.08 5.70
C GLY A 188 3.54 11.02 7.20
N LEU A 189 4.76 11.38 7.62
CA LEU A 189 5.11 11.42 9.05
C LEU A 189 4.47 12.61 9.75
N TRP A 190 4.36 13.75 9.05
CA TRP A 190 3.62 14.90 9.52
C TRP A 190 2.14 14.55 9.69
N PHE A 191 1.50 13.93 8.69
CA PHE A 191 0.11 13.49 8.79
C PHE A 191 -0.10 12.50 9.93
N TRP A 192 0.83 11.57 10.13
CA TRP A 192 0.76 10.62 11.23
C TRP A 192 0.82 11.32 12.60
N LYS A 193 1.67 12.34 12.72
CA LYS A 193 1.77 13.14 13.95
C LYS A 193 0.48 13.92 14.20
N GLU A 194 -0.06 14.60 13.18
CA GLU A 194 -1.30 15.38 13.33
C GLU A 194 -2.52 14.51 13.60
N ALA A 195 -2.60 13.30 13.01
CA ALA A 195 -3.64 12.33 13.34
C ALA A 195 -3.70 11.99 14.83
N ARG A 196 -2.53 11.89 15.49
CA ARG A 196 -2.44 11.69 16.95
C ARG A 196 -2.90 12.92 17.72
N THR A 197 -2.60 14.13 17.22
CA THR A 197 -3.12 15.38 17.78
C THR A 197 -4.65 15.39 17.76
N TYR A 198 -5.27 15.09 16.62
CA TYR A 198 -6.74 15.00 16.49
C TYR A 198 -7.34 13.88 17.34
N THR A 199 -6.65 12.75 17.47
CA THR A 199 -7.05 11.67 18.39
C THR A 199 -7.14 12.19 19.83
N ALA A 200 -6.12 12.93 20.29
CA ALA A 200 -6.10 13.52 21.63
C ALA A 200 -7.20 14.59 21.83
N GLN A 201 -7.56 15.31 20.76
CA GLN A 201 -8.65 16.29 20.74
C GLN A 201 -10.05 15.65 20.64
N LYS A 202 -10.14 14.33 20.45
CA LYS A 202 -11.39 13.59 20.23
C LYS A 202 -12.12 14.02 18.96
N HIS A 203 -11.37 14.29 17.90
CA HIS A 203 -11.89 14.52 16.55
C HIS A 203 -11.69 13.24 15.72
N PRO A 204 -12.61 12.26 15.79
CA PRO A 204 -12.39 10.92 15.25
C PRO A 204 -12.28 10.94 13.72
N TRP A 205 -13.07 11.78 13.03
CA TRP A 205 -13.03 11.86 11.57
C TRP A 205 -11.73 12.51 11.06
N ASP A 206 -11.32 13.63 11.65
CA ASP A 206 -10.06 14.30 11.33
C ASP A 206 -8.87 13.35 11.54
N ALA A 207 -8.83 12.69 12.71
CA ALA A 207 -7.79 11.73 13.05
C ALA A 207 -7.73 10.58 12.05
N TRP A 208 -8.86 9.94 11.77
CA TRP A 208 -8.92 8.77 10.90
C TRP A 208 -8.55 9.10 9.46
N LEU A 209 -9.04 10.21 8.90
CA LEU A 209 -8.67 10.66 7.56
C LEU A 209 -7.19 11.03 7.46
N TYR A 210 -6.61 11.66 8.49
CA TYR A 210 -5.19 11.95 8.53
C TYR A 210 -4.33 10.69 8.66
N TYR A 211 -4.76 9.68 9.43
CA TYR A 211 -4.09 8.37 9.45
C TYR A 211 -4.15 7.67 8.08
N GLN A 212 -5.28 7.76 7.37
CA GLN A 212 -5.38 7.23 6.01
C GLN A 212 -4.42 7.93 5.05
N GLN A 213 -4.36 9.26 5.10
CA GLN A 213 -3.42 10.05 4.29
C GLN A 213 -1.96 9.71 4.62
N ALA A 214 -1.64 9.56 5.92
CA ALA A 214 -0.33 9.11 6.36
C ALA A 214 0.02 7.74 5.76
N ARG A 215 -0.91 6.78 5.80
CA ARG A 215 -0.72 5.44 5.24
C ARG A 215 -0.48 5.52 3.73
N ALA A 216 -1.31 6.26 2.99
CA ALA A 216 -1.18 6.41 1.55
C ALA A 216 0.21 6.98 1.15
N LEU A 217 0.72 7.95 1.90
CA LEU A 217 2.03 8.56 1.64
C LEU A 217 3.20 7.68 2.08
N LEU A 218 3.06 6.89 3.15
CA LEU A 218 4.15 6.07 3.71
C LEU A 218 4.26 4.69 3.05
N GLU A 219 3.14 4.00 2.77
CA GLU A 219 3.08 2.62 2.24
C GLU A 219 3.68 2.51 0.82
N PRO A 220 4.87 1.92 0.62
CA PRO A 220 5.56 1.94 -0.67
C PRO A 220 4.78 1.22 -1.79
N ALA A 221 4.16 0.10 -1.46
CA ALA A 221 3.24 -0.66 -2.29
C ALA A 221 2.36 -1.53 -1.38
N GLY A 222 1.18 -1.94 -1.86
CA GLY A 222 0.19 -2.65 -1.03
C GLY A 222 0.60 -4.03 -0.50
N PHE A 223 1.72 -4.60 -0.98
CA PHE A 223 2.29 -5.85 -0.49
C PHE A 223 3.49 -5.64 0.45
N VAL A 224 3.85 -4.39 0.75
CA VAL A 224 5.00 -4.04 1.58
C VAL A 224 4.53 -3.67 2.96
N ASP A 225 5.17 -4.27 3.97
CA ASP A 225 4.95 -3.96 5.37
C ASP A 225 6.22 -3.56 6.10
N SER A 226 6.03 -3.00 7.28
CA SER A 226 7.10 -2.81 8.25
C SER A 226 6.52 -2.62 9.64
N THR A 227 7.37 -2.73 10.67
CA THR A 227 6.94 -2.43 12.05
C THR A 227 6.32 -1.05 12.23
N HIS A 228 6.77 -0.05 11.47
CA HIS A 228 6.18 1.28 11.49
C HIS A 228 4.82 1.35 10.78
N LEU A 229 4.68 0.65 9.64
CA LEU A 229 3.40 0.57 8.93
C LEU A 229 2.36 -0.21 9.74
N GLU A 230 2.75 -1.30 10.41
CA GLU A 230 1.86 -2.05 11.31
C GLU A 230 1.39 -1.20 12.48
N LYS A 231 2.30 -0.42 13.09
CA LYS A 231 1.92 0.53 14.12
C LYS A 231 0.93 1.58 13.59
N LEU A 232 1.19 2.13 12.41
CA LEU A 232 0.30 3.10 11.76
C LEU A 232 -1.08 2.49 11.46
N LYS A 233 -1.15 1.28 10.91
CA LYS A 233 -2.41 0.57 10.64
C LYS A 233 -3.18 0.26 11.92
N THR A 234 -2.49 -0.11 12.99
CA THR A 234 -3.10 -0.35 14.30
C THR A 234 -3.72 0.93 14.87
N GLU A 235 -2.99 2.04 14.81
CA GLU A 235 -3.48 3.36 15.24
C GLU A 235 -4.66 3.82 14.36
N LEU A 236 -4.57 3.64 13.03
CA LEU A 236 -5.65 3.93 12.08
C LEU A 236 -6.93 3.14 12.41
N ALA A 237 -6.82 1.82 12.61
CA ALA A 237 -7.95 0.97 12.95
C ALA A 237 -8.58 1.37 14.29
N SER A 238 -7.75 1.72 15.27
CA SER A 238 -8.22 2.18 16.60
C SER A 238 -8.90 3.55 16.54
N ALA A 239 -8.54 4.38 15.57
CA ALA A 239 -9.10 5.72 15.38
C ALA A 239 -10.36 5.74 14.51
N ALA A 240 -10.76 4.61 13.91
CA ALA A 240 -11.91 4.54 13.03
C ALA A 240 -13.21 5.02 13.73
N PRO A 241 -13.90 6.03 13.17
CA PRO A 241 -15.22 6.41 13.66
C PRO A 241 -16.16 5.20 13.67
N PRO A 242 -17.07 5.06 14.66
CA PRO A 242 -18.00 3.93 14.71
C PRO A 242 -18.81 3.74 13.43
N ALA A 243 -19.13 4.83 12.73
CA ALA A 243 -19.88 4.82 11.47
C ALA A 243 -19.12 4.14 10.31
N VAL A 244 -17.81 3.91 10.43
CA VAL A 244 -16.97 3.31 9.39
C VAL A 244 -16.09 2.18 9.92
N ALA A 245 -16.39 1.66 11.12
CA ALA A 245 -15.61 0.60 11.76
C ALA A 245 -15.57 -0.69 10.91
N ASP A 246 -16.66 -0.99 10.20
CA ASP A 246 -16.78 -2.13 9.29
C ASP A 246 -16.34 -1.79 7.84
N GLY A 247 -15.67 -0.64 7.66
CA GLY A 247 -15.30 -0.11 6.35
C GLY A 247 -16.43 0.63 5.64
N VAL A 248 -16.11 1.27 4.51
CA VAL A 248 -17.06 1.96 3.63
C VAL A 248 -16.93 1.39 2.23
N GLY A 249 -18.06 1.00 1.63
CA GLY A 249 -18.08 0.41 0.29
C GLY A 249 -19.49 0.35 -0.30
N GLN A 250 -19.62 -0.33 -1.44
CA GLN A 250 -20.91 -0.52 -2.12
C GLN A 250 -21.92 -1.29 -1.25
N ASP A 251 -21.46 -2.34 -0.56
CA ASP A 251 -22.31 -3.20 0.29
C ASP A 251 -22.50 -2.64 1.70
N ASN A 252 -21.58 -1.77 2.15
CA ASN A 252 -21.63 -1.10 3.45
C ASN A 252 -21.41 0.41 3.28
N PRO A 253 -22.40 1.16 2.75
CA PRO A 253 -22.24 2.58 2.55
C PRO A 253 -22.34 3.34 3.87
N LEU A 254 -21.55 4.41 4.00
CA LEU A 254 -21.73 5.40 5.05
C LEU A 254 -23.04 6.15 4.80
N VAL A 255 -24.01 5.99 5.69
CA VAL A 255 -25.33 6.64 5.57
C VAL A 255 -25.34 7.92 6.41
N VAL A 256 -25.52 9.06 5.75
CA VAL A 256 -25.68 10.36 6.41
C VAL A 256 -27.08 10.89 6.12
N LYS A 257 -27.80 11.28 7.18
CA LYS A 257 -29.17 11.78 7.06
C LYS A 257 -29.20 13.31 7.05
N GLY A 258 -29.79 13.90 6.02
CA GLY A 258 -30.04 15.33 5.92
C GLY A 258 -31.14 15.81 6.88
N ALA A 259 -31.21 17.12 7.10
CA ALA A 259 -32.26 17.74 7.92
C ALA A 259 -33.67 17.58 7.32
N ASP A 260 -33.74 17.36 6.00
CA ASP A 260 -34.95 17.02 5.24
C ASP A 260 -35.37 15.54 5.38
N GLY A 261 -34.58 14.73 6.10
CA GLY A 261 -34.79 13.31 6.29
C GLY A 261 -34.28 12.43 5.15
N VAL A 262 -33.67 13.01 4.11
CA VAL A 262 -33.07 12.27 2.99
C VAL A 262 -31.80 11.56 3.46
N GLU A 263 -31.62 10.31 3.05
CA GLU A 263 -30.39 9.55 3.29
C GLU A 263 -29.43 9.66 2.11
N TYR A 264 -28.21 10.12 2.37
CA TYR A 264 -27.09 10.10 1.44
C TYR A 264 -26.21 8.89 1.73
N ARG A 265 -25.95 8.08 0.71
CA ARG A 265 -25.22 6.80 0.81
C ARG A 265 -23.86 6.94 0.15
N PHE A 266 -22.83 7.08 0.97
CA PHE A 266 -21.46 7.22 0.50
C PHE A 266 -20.77 5.87 0.44
N THR A 267 -20.17 5.56 -0.70
CA THR A 267 -19.45 4.32 -0.99
C THR A 267 -17.94 4.46 -0.85
N GLY A 268 -17.46 5.67 -0.55
CA GLY A 268 -16.06 5.94 -0.23
C GLY A 268 -15.90 7.30 0.43
N ILE A 269 -14.90 7.42 1.30
CA ILE A 269 -14.51 8.68 1.94
C ILE A 269 -12.99 8.68 2.18
N PHE A 270 -12.30 9.74 1.73
CA PHE A 270 -10.85 9.86 1.85
C PHE A 270 -10.41 11.33 1.77
N ALA A 271 -9.17 11.59 2.17
CA ALA A 271 -8.54 12.90 1.97
C ALA A 271 -8.01 13.03 0.54
N ASP A 272 -8.17 14.20 -0.08
CA ASP A 272 -7.75 14.46 -1.46
C ASP A 272 -7.10 15.85 -1.58
N ASN A 273 -6.06 15.97 -2.41
CA ASN A 273 -5.38 17.24 -2.71
C ASN A 273 -5.11 17.43 -4.20
N SER A 274 -5.90 16.77 -5.06
CA SER A 274 -5.63 16.66 -6.48
C SER A 274 -5.91 17.94 -7.27
N LEU A 275 -6.79 18.83 -6.77
CA LEU A 275 -7.10 20.12 -7.41
C LEU A 275 -6.22 21.28 -6.95
N ASP A 276 -5.99 21.41 -5.65
CA ASP A 276 -5.02 22.35 -5.10
C ASP A 276 -4.03 21.59 -4.23
N ALA A 277 -2.80 21.45 -4.74
CA ALA A 277 -1.73 20.75 -4.05
C ALA A 277 -1.35 21.37 -2.68
N ARG A 278 -1.86 22.56 -2.35
CA ARG A 278 -1.64 23.26 -1.08
C ARG A 278 -2.72 22.96 -0.03
N ASN A 279 -3.89 22.49 -0.45
CA ASN A 279 -5.02 22.24 0.42
C ASN A 279 -5.33 20.75 0.50
N LEU A 280 -6.00 20.36 1.56
CA LEU A 280 -6.52 19.01 1.74
C LEU A 280 -8.03 19.10 1.91
N ASP A 281 -8.76 18.43 1.05
CA ASP A 281 -10.21 18.34 1.06
C ASP A 281 -10.64 16.93 1.46
N VAL A 282 -11.90 16.76 1.85
CA VAL A 282 -12.49 15.42 2.02
C VAL A 282 -13.28 15.08 0.76
N ALA A 283 -12.87 14.04 0.07
CA ALA A 283 -13.60 13.47 -1.05
C ALA A 283 -14.54 12.36 -0.56
N LEU A 284 -15.82 12.45 -0.93
CA LEU A 284 -16.84 11.44 -0.69
C LEU A 284 -17.42 10.97 -2.02
N HIS A 285 -17.47 9.65 -2.21
CA HIS A 285 -18.11 9.01 -3.34
C HIS A 285 -19.51 8.62 -2.96
N MET A 286 -20.50 9.01 -3.75
CA MET A 286 -21.91 8.80 -3.50
C MET A 286 -22.53 8.07 -4.67
N LYS A 287 -23.11 6.90 -4.41
CA LYS A 287 -23.89 6.18 -5.42
C LYS A 287 -25.21 6.90 -5.64
N VAL A 288 -25.56 7.11 -6.91
CA VAL A 288 -26.80 7.79 -7.29
C VAL A 288 -27.44 7.12 -8.51
N ASP A 289 -28.73 7.37 -8.69
CA ASP A 289 -29.42 7.05 -9.94
C ASP A 289 -28.85 7.86 -11.12
N PRO A 290 -29.00 7.38 -12.36
CA PRO A 290 -28.48 8.04 -13.57
C PRO A 290 -28.75 9.54 -13.62
N LEU A 291 -27.69 10.29 -13.89
CA LEU A 291 -27.72 11.74 -13.94
C LEU A 291 -28.38 12.19 -15.26
N SER A 292 -29.45 12.98 -15.17
CA SER A 292 -30.10 13.58 -16.35
C SER A 292 -29.90 15.09 -16.45
N ASP A 293 -29.57 15.77 -15.35
CA ASP A 293 -29.37 17.22 -15.27
C ASP A 293 -28.28 17.60 -14.25
N ALA A 294 -27.34 18.45 -14.69
CA ALA A 294 -26.23 18.95 -13.88
C ALA A 294 -26.71 19.88 -12.74
N ALA A 295 -27.79 20.66 -12.94
CA ALA A 295 -28.30 21.54 -11.88
C ALA A 295 -28.90 20.74 -10.73
N ALA A 296 -29.69 19.70 -11.04
CA ALA A 296 -30.18 18.75 -10.06
C ALA A 296 -29.04 18.02 -9.33
N ALA A 297 -28.01 17.57 -10.06
CA ALA A 297 -26.84 16.91 -9.47
C ALA A 297 -26.09 17.82 -8.50
N ARG A 298 -25.82 19.08 -8.88
CA ARG A 298 -25.18 20.08 -8.00
C ARG A 298 -26.01 20.35 -6.75
N LYS A 299 -27.33 20.51 -6.88
CA LYS A 299 -28.23 20.74 -5.74
C LYS A 299 -28.19 19.57 -4.75
N ARG A 300 -28.22 18.33 -5.24
CA ARG A 300 -28.10 17.13 -4.40
C ARG A 300 -26.74 17.06 -3.71
N ASN A 301 -25.65 17.29 -4.45
CA ASN A 301 -24.31 17.26 -3.89
C ASN A 301 -24.14 18.33 -2.79
N LEU A 302 -24.69 19.53 -2.99
CA LEU A 302 -24.71 20.58 -1.96
C LEU A 302 -25.47 20.14 -0.71
N ALA A 303 -26.66 19.55 -0.87
CA ALA A 303 -27.44 19.05 0.25
C ALA A 303 -26.72 17.90 1.00
N ALA A 304 -26.01 17.04 0.26
CA ALA A 304 -25.15 16.00 0.82
C ALA A 304 -23.97 16.59 1.61
N MET A 305 -23.29 17.62 1.10
CA MET A 305 -22.22 18.34 1.81
C MET A 305 -22.72 18.94 3.13
N THR A 306 -23.85 19.65 3.10
CA THR A 306 -24.46 20.22 4.31
C THR A 306 -24.84 19.12 5.30
N ALA A 307 -25.38 17.99 4.84
CA ALA A 307 -25.71 16.85 5.70
C ALA A 307 -24.45 16.25 6.36
N VAL A 308 -23.36 16.10 5.61
CA VAL A 308 -22.06 15.62 6.13
C VAL A 308 -21.52 16.57 7.19
N LEU A 309 -21.51 17.88 6.95
CA LEU A 309 -21.00 18.84 7.92
C LEU A 309 -21.91 19.04 9.14
N ALA A 310 -23.21 18.77 9.01
CA ALA A 310 -24.12 18.72 10.15
C ALA A 310 -23.86 17.47 11.02
N ALA A 311 -23.55 16.33 10.40
CA ALA A 311 -23.25 15.10 11.11
C ALA A 311 -21.85 15.10 11.74
N TYR A 312 -20.85 15.67 11.04
CA TYR A 312 -19.43 15.64 11.38
C TYR A 312 -18.81 17.04 11.29
N PRO A 313 -19.19 17.95 12.21
CA PRO A 313 -18.77 19.36 12.15
C PRO A 313 -17.27 19.57 12.35
N GLU A 314 -16.55 18.61 12.94
CA GLU A 314 -15.10 18.68 13.15
C GLU A 314 -14.31 18.81 11.84
N LEU A 315 -14.84 18.28 10.73
CA LEU A 315 -14.19 18.32 9.42
C LEU A 315 -13.86 19.76 8.97
N LYS A 316 -14.65 20.74 9.42
CA LYS A 316 -14.41 22.17 9.15
C LYS A 316 -13.09 22.69 9.73
N THR A 317 -12.49 21.98 10.68
CA THR A 317 -11.28 22.42 11.38
C THR A 317 -10.00 21.95 10.70
N ALA A 318 -10.02 20.76 10.09
CA ALA A 318 -8.84 20.11 9.53
C ALA A 318 -8.74 20.24 8.01
N PHE A 319 -9.87 20.36 7.31
CA PHE A 319 -9.93 20.34 5.86
C PHE A 319 -10.36 21.68 5.27
N HIS A 320 -9.87 21.96 4.06
CA HIS A 320 -10.18 23.17 3.32
C HIS A 320 -11.60 23.14 2.72
N GLY A 321 -12.06 21.98 2.25
CA GLY A 321 -13.33 21.81 1.57
C GLY A 321 -13.83 20.37 1.51
N LEU A 322 -15.00 20.21 0.89
CA LEU A 322 -15.60 18.91 0.60
C LEU A 322 -15.74 18.72 -0.90
N TRP A 323 -15.58 17.46 -1.30
CA TRP A 323 -15.79 16.99 -2.66
C TRP A 323 -16.80 15.86 -2.67
N ILE A 324 -17.89 16.02 -3.42
CA ILE A 324 -18.87 14.96 -3.63
C ILE A 324 -18.79 14.47 -5.07
N PHE A 325 -18.39 13.22 -5.24
CA PHE A 325 -18.45 12.48 -6.50
C PHE A 325 -19.77 11.72 -6.58
N ALA A 326 -20.69 12.20 -7.40
CA ALA A 326 -21.93 11.48 -7.69
C ALA A 326 -21.69 10.45 -8.80
N GLU A 327 -21.75 9.17 -8.45
CA GLU A 327 -21.44 8.04 -9.32
C GLU A 327 -22.71 7.31 -9.73
N ALA A 328 -22.96 7.24 -11.04
CA ALA A 328 -24.03 6.45 -11.63
C ALA A 328 -23.45 5.41 -12.58
N ASP A 329 -24.05 4.23 -12.62
CA ASP A 329 -23.56 3.11 -13.43
C ASP A 329 -23.48 3.49 -14.92
N GLY A 330 -22.31 3.28 -15.53
CA GLY A 330 -22.06 3.57 -16.95
C GLY A 330 -21.91 5.06 -17.29
N GLN A 331 -21.84 5.95 -16.30
CA GLN A 331 -21.64 7.40 -16.50
C GLN A 331 -20.36 7.90 -15.84
N ASN A 332 -19.77 8.96 -16.40
CA ASN A 332 -18.69 9.66 -15.73
C ASN A 332 -19.22 10.31 -14.43
N PRO A 333 -18.49 10.22 -13.30
CA PRO A 333 -18.91 10.86 -12.06
C PRO A 333 -19.11 12.37 -12.22
N TYR A 334 -20.16 12.90 -11.59
CA TYR A 334 -20.37 14.34 -11.46
C TYR A 334 -19.84 14.83 -10.12
N ALA A 335 -18.75 15.59 -10.16
CA ALA A 335 -18.11 16.16 -8.98
C ALA A 335 -18.65 17.55 -8.64
N THR A 336 -18.81 17.84 -7.36
CA THR A 336 -18.99 19.21 -6.86
C THR A 336 -17.99 19.46 -5.74
N GLU A 337 -17.32 20.61 -5.80
CA GLU A 337 -16.40 21.13 -4.79
C GLU A 337 -16.94 22.39 -4.20
N LEU A 338 -16.78 22.53 -2.90
CA LEU A 338 -16.92 23.79 -2.20
C LEU A 338 -15.92 23.83 -1.05
N SER A 339 -15.35 25.01 -0.79
CA SER A 339 -14.63 25.24 0.46
C SER A 339 -15.59 25.14 1.65
N MET A 340 -15.07 24.84 2.84
CA MET A 340 -15.88 24.72 4.06
C MET A 340 -16.70 25.98 4.36
N ALA A 341 -16.22 27.16 3.93
CA ALA A 341 -16.89 28.44 4.12
C ALA A 341 -18.08 28.67 3.17
N GLU A 342 -18.12 27.95 2.05
CA GLU A 342 -19.17 28.07 1.02
C GLU A 342 -20.30 27.05 1.20
N ILE A 343 -20.12 26.08 2.10
CA ILE A 343 -21.12 25.04 2.40
C ILE A 343 -22.11 25.58 3.44
N PRO A 344 -23.42 25.63 3.12
CA PRO A 344 -24.48 26.18 3.99
C PRO A 344 -24.61 25.49 5.34
#